data_AF-A0A165GYL0-F1
#
_entry.id   AF-A0A165GYL0-F1
#
_cell.length_a   1.000
_cell.length_b   1.000
_cell.length_c   1.000
_cell.angle_alpha   90.00
_cell.angle_beta   90.00
_cell.angle_gamma   90.00
#
_symmetry.space_group_name_H-M   'P 1'
#
loop_
_entity.id
_entity.type
_entity.pdbx_description
1 polymer ?
#
loop_
_entity_poly.entity_id
_entity_poly.type
_entity_poly.pdbx_seq_one_letter_code
_entity_poly.pdbx_strand_id
1 'polypeptide(L)' 'MSDSQKYPNSNPAVDDDEPDEWDKRIFSTGCAVENAKMTDCYFDNKKDWRACKKEMEAFRECWKRQGNVQRTDSKDA' A
#
# COMPACT_ATOMS: atom_id res chain seq x y z
N MET A 1 -38.30 -19.43 9.11
CA MET A 1 -37.50 -19.90 7.97
C MET A 1 -37.57 -18.78 6.93
N SER A 2 -36.60 -17.92 6.65
CA SER A 2 -35.16 -17.79 6.94
C SER A 2 -34.85 -16.30 6.70
N ASP A 3 -34.48 -15.51 7.71
CA ASP A 3 -33.10 -15.18 8.16
C ASP A 3 -32.19 -14.51 7.12
N SER A 4 -31.51 -13.45 7.60
CA SER A 4 -30.30 -12.80 7.06
C SER A 4 -30.42 -11.53 6.19
N GLN A 5 -30.56 -10.41 6.91
CA GLN A 5 -29.65 -9.25 6.94
C GLN A 5 -29.44 -8.35 5.70
N LYS A 6 -30.18 -7.25 5.78
CA LYS A 6 -29.84 -5.88 5.40
C LYS A 6 -28.47 -5.43 5.92
N TYR A 7 -27.53 -5.14 5.00
CA TYR A 7 -26.37 -4.28 5.26
C TYR A 7 -26.45 -3.07 4.32
N PRO A 8 -26.69 -1.84 4.82
CA PRO A 8 -26.34 -0.63 4.11
C PRO A 8 -24.98 -0.17 4.64
N ASN A 9 -23.89 -0.38 3.90
CA ASN A 9 -22.70 0.43 4.16
C ASN A 9 -21.88 0.61 2.89
N SER A 10 -22.04 1.82 2.33
CA SER A 10 -21.05 2.60 1.59
C SER A 10 -19.70 1.93 1.33
N ASN A 11 -19.49 1.45 0.10
CA ASN A 11 -18.19 1.66 -0.52
C ASN A 11 -18.15 3.15 -0.88
N PRO A 12 -17.32 3.99 -0.23
CA PRO A 12 -16.94 5.21 -0.92
C PRO A 12 -16.21 4.75 -2.17
N ALA A 13 -16.69 5.20 -3.33
CA ALA A 13 -15.90 5.15 -4.54
C ALA A 13 -14.54 5.73 -4.17
N VAL A 14 -13.51 4.88 -4.17
CA VAL A 14 -12.14 5.29 -3.93
C VAL A 14 -11.81 6.21 -5.09
N ASP A 15 -11.68 7.49 -4.77
CA ASP A 15 -11.29 8.54 -5.69
C ASP A 15 -9.94 8.15 -6.31
N ASP A 16 -9.98 7.76 -7.59
CA ASP A 16 -8.85 7.24 -8.38
C ASP A 16 -7.86 8.36 -8.77
N ASP A 17 -8.09 9.59 -8.30
CA ASP A 17 -7.35 10.81 -8.65
C ASP A 17 -6.55 11.41 -7.47
N GLU A 18 -6.69 10.93 -6.23
CA GLU A 18 -5.83 11.31 -5.11
C GLU A 18 -4.81 10.22 -4.77
N PRO A 19 -3.51 10.57 -4.61
CA PRO A 19 -2.54 9.61 -4.09
C PRO A 19 -3.02 9.15 -2.71
N ASP A 20 -3.07 7.84 -2.51
CA ASP A 20 -3.57 7.27 -1.27
C ASP A 20 -2.72 7.76 -0.08
N GLU A 21 -3.27 7.73 1.13
CA GLU A 21 -2.56 8.16 2.35
C GLU A 21 -1.22 7.43 2.53
N TRP A 22 -1.08 6.26 1.90
CA TRP A 22 0.14 5.48 1.89
C TRP A 22 1.17 6.01 0.89
N ASP A 23 0.81 6.26 -0.37
CA ASP A 23 1.65 6.86 -1.39
C ASP A 23 2.07 8.28 -0.99
N LYS A 24 1.16 9.09 -0.43
CA LYS A 24 1.49 10.41 0.12
C LYS A 24 2.61 10.32 1.16
N ARG A 25 2.59 9.29 2.02
CA ARG A 25 3.64 9.02 3.01
C ARG A 25 4.93 8.49 2.37
N ILE A 26 4.81 7.71 1.30
CA ILE A 26 5.95 7.22 0.54
C ILE A 26 6.70 8.35 -0.16
N PHE A 27 5.97 9.26 -0.79
CA PHE A 27 6.54 10.44 -1.42
C PHE A 27 7.13 11.41 -0.38
N SER A 28 6.47 11.61 0.76
CA SER A 28 6.96 12.56 1.79
C SER A 28 8.23 12.09 2.52
N THR A 29 8.44 10.78 2.61
CA THR A 29 9.59 10.20 3.33
C THR A 29 10.83 10.03 2.45
N GLY A 30 10.70 10.23 1.14
CA GLY A 30 11.81 10.08 0.19
C GLY A 30 12.13 8.63 -0.20
N CYS A 31 11.30 7.66 0.19
CA CYS A 31 11.43 6.25 -0.22
C CYS A 31 10.66 5.93 -1.52
N ALA A 32 10.29 6.95 -2.28
CA ALA A 32 9.54 6.82 -3.53
C ALA A 32 10.33 6.08 -4.61
N VAL A 33 11.66 6.15 -4.60
CA VAL A 33 12.52 5.45 -5.58
C VAL A 33 12.45 3.93 -5.37
N GLU A 34 12.51 3.48 -4.13
CA GLU A 34 12.38 2.08 -3.77
C GLU A 34 10.96 1.57 -4.04
N ASN A 35 9.94 2.39 -3.77
CA ASN A 35 8.57 2.06 -4.12
C ASN A 35 8.38 1.93 -5.64
N ALA A 36 8.92 2.87 -6.43
CA ALA A 36 8.87 2.81 -7.89
C ALA A 36 9.52 1.52 -8.41
N LYS A 37 10.69 1.13 -7.89
CA LYS A 37 11.33 -0.15 -8.26
C LYS A 37 10.49 -1.37 -7.89
N MET A 38 9.80 -1.34 -6.76
CA MET A 38 8.88 -2.41 -6.37
C MET A 38 7.70 -2.50 -7.34
N THR A 39 7.13 -1.35 -7.71
CA THR A 39 6.02 -1.23 -8.68
C THR A 39 6.45 -1.67 -10.07
N ASP A 40 7.63 -1.28 -10.53
CA ASP A 40 8.21 -1.72 -11.81
C ASP A 40 8.36 -3.24 -11.83
N CYS A 41 8.98 -3.82 -10.79
CA CYS A 41 9.10 -5.26 -10.66
C CYS A 41 7.74 -5.97 -10.62
N TYR A 42 6.74 -5.38 -9.96
CA TYR A 42 5.38 -5.91 -9.92
C TYR A 42 4.79 -5.99 -11.33
N PHE A 43 4.90 -4.94 -12.13
CA PHE A 43 4.41 -4.96 -13.51
C PHE A 43 5.21 -5.91 -14.41
N ASP A 44 6.53 -5.99 -14.23
CA ASP A 44 7.40 -6.91 -14.97
C ASP A 44 7.07 -8.39 -14.68
N ASN A 45 6.78 -8.73 -13.43
CA ASN A 45 6.49 -10.10 -13.00
C ASN A 45 5.00 -10.46 -13.10
N LYS A 46 4.27 -9.89 -14.07
CA LYS A 46 2.83 -10.15 -14.28
C LYS A 46 2.00 -9.92 -13.01
N LYS A 47 2.33 -8.87 -12.26
CA LYS A 47 1.68 -8.51 -10.99
C LYS A 47 1.97 -9.50 -9.85
N ASP A 48 3.09 -10.22 -9.91
CA ASP A 48 3.54 -11.09 -8.83
C ASP A 48 4.53 -10.38 -7.90
N TRP A 49 4.00 -9.84 -6.81
CA TRP A 49 4.80 -9.18 -5.77
C TRP A 49 5.75 -10.15 -5.04
N ARG A 50 5.52 -11.47 -5.09
CA ARG A 50 6.40 -12.46 -4.43
C ARG A 50 7.75 -12.57 -5.13
N ALA A 51 7.78 -12.34 -6.44
CA ALA A 51 9.02 -12.28 -7.21
C ALA A 51 9.86 -11.04 -6.85
N CYS A 52 9.22 -9.99 -6.32
CA CYS A 52 9.82 -8.69 -6.00
C CYS A 52 10.29 -8.56 -4.55
N LYS A 53 10.71 -9.67 -3.95
CA LYS A 53 11.10 -9.70 -2.53
C LYS A 53 12.27 -8.76 -2.23
N LYS A 54 13.22 -8.63 -3.15
CA LYS A 54 14.41 -7.78 -3.00
C LYS A 54 14.04 -6.30 -2.96
N GLU A 55 13.15 -5.89 -3.85
CA GLU A 55 12.63 -4.53 -3.96
C GLU A 55 11.77 -4.19 -2.74
N MET A 56 10.96 -5.15 -2.28
CA MET A 56 10.18 -5.02 -1.05
C MET A 56 11.06 -4.88 0.20
N GLU A 57 12.16 -5.62 0.30
CA GLU A 57 13.13 -5.49 1.38
C GLU A 57 13.84 -4.12 1.34
N ALA A 58 14.26 -3.66 0.16
CA ALA A 58 14.87 -2.34 0.00
C ALA A 58 13.91 -1.20 0.42
N PHE A 59 12.64 -1.29 0.02
CA PHE A 59 11.60 -0.36 0.46
C PHE A 59 11.44 -0.40 1.99
N ARG A 60 11.33 -1.58 2.60
CA ARG A 60 11.23 -1.72 4.07
C ARG A 60 12.44 -1.16 4.81
N GLU A 61 13.64 -1.33 4.27
CA GLU A 61 14.85 -0.75 4.86
C GLU A 61 14.83 0.78 4.80
N CYS A 62 14.48 1.36 3.65
CA CYS A 62 14.31 2.81 3.53
C CYS A 62 13.24 3.30 4.51
N TRP A 63 12.08 2.63 4.54
CA TRP A 63 10.96 2.94 5.42
C TRP A 63 11.36 2.95 6.89
N LYS A 64 12.15 1.94 7.30
CA LYS A 64 12.69 1.81 8.65
C LYS A 64 13.68 2.93 8.99
N ARG A 65 14.56 3.30 8.05
CA ARG A 65 15.51 4.41 8.24
C ARG A 65 14.79 5.75 8.42
N GLN A 66 13.67 5.96 7.73
CA GLN A 66 12.84 7.15 7.87
C GLN A 66 11.97 7.16 9.13
N GLY A 67 12.12 6.18 10.02
CA GLY A 67 11.38 6.13 11.29
C GLY A 67 9.91 5.71 11.14
N ASN A 68 9.47 5.26 9.97
CA ASN A 68 8.11 4.77 9.74
C ASN A 68 7.93 3.30 10.15
N VAL A 69 8.69 2.85 11.16
CA VAL A 69 8.63 1.47 11.71
C VAL A 69 7.34 1.19 12.47
N GLN A 70 6.63 2.22 12.91
CA GLN A 70 5.27 2.03 13.36
C GLN A 70 4.47 1.60 12.13
N ARG A 71 4.19 0.29 12.05
CA ARG A 71 3.23 -0.25 11.08
C ARG A 71 2.07 0.71 11.13
N THR A 72 1.76 1.35 10.00
CA THR A 72 0.60 2.22 9.88
C THR A 72 -0.54 1.46 10.52
N ASP A 73 -0.92 1.82 11.74
CA ASP A 73 -2.08 1.22 12.37
C ASP A 73 -3.17 1.50 11.34
N SER A 74 -3.67 0.43 10.72
CA SER A 74 -4.86 0.51 9.90
C SER A 74 -5.88 1.11 10.85
N LYS A 75 -6.11 2.42 10.73
CA LYS A 75 -7.18 3.08 11.45
C LYS A 75 -8.40 2.36 10.92
N ASP A 76 -8.98 1.48 11.73
CA ASP A 76 -10.19 0.75 11.40
C ASP A 76 -11.18 1.76 10.81
N ALA A 77 -11.46 1.60 9.52
CA ALA A 77 -12.46 2.37 8.78
C ALA A 77 -13.74 1.54 8.72
#